data_AF-A0A385N2R2-F1
#
_entry.id   AF-A0A385N2R2-F1
#
_cell.length_a   1.000
_cell.length_b   1.000
_cell.length_c   1.000
_cell.angle_alpha   90.00
_cell.angle_beta   90.00
_cell.angle_gamma   90.00
#
_symmetry.space_group_name_H-M   'P 1'
#
loop_
_entity.id
_entity.type
_entity.pdbx_description
1 polymer ?
#
loop_
_entity_poly.entity_id
_entity_poly.type
_entity_poly.pdbx_seq_one_letter_code
_entity_poly.pdbx_strand_id
1 'polypeptide(L)'
;MTTEFNYPSTSAASFWHMPVLYFVVCCIANYFTGALDYQLINDFRAQRDFNAALGMPLLTTFFWISLRIQQQQMAGAIMSYLLDKNALSLFAQHRARLAVKLRHHILTSATLAISMTAVYIMSEELVAFDMNMQVLVLDLIAVPFWFFFWLFLFQMIYSTHYMMKHFIHINIATSSELKALKRVSLLSMENALFSITALIIIPVFWFKKDIPAIDLAIVTLFSSSLTVYLVMPAVKVYRLIGARKQKIMDQLTRGLTSIYCEDESDRINHERRNAIQQEIEEVENITATPVTFEQCKRMLSVVFLIPASWMTLIYIEHLVT
;
A
#
# COMPACT_ATOMS: atom_id res chain seq x y z
N MET A 1 26.78 3.78 23.25
CA MET A 1 25.39 3.68 23.74
C MET A 1 24.54 3.01 22.69
N THR A 2 24.35 1.69 22.81
CA THR A 2 23.49 0.87 21.96
C THR A 2 22.07 0.96 22.53
N THR A 3 21.24 1.84 21.98
CA THR A 3 19.80 1.79 22.23
C THR A 3 19.26 0.54 21.52
N GLU A 4 19.03 -0.53 22.26
CA GLU A 4 18.22 -1.66 21.81
C GLU A 4 16.83 -1.14 21.48
N PHE A 5 16.55 -0.96 20.19
CA PHE A 5 15.21 -0.68 19.70
C PHE A 5 14.40 -1.98 19.76
N ASN A 6 13.86 -2.27 20.95
CA ASN A 6 12.77 -3.22 21.12
C ASN A 6 11.56 -2.71 20.33
N TYR A 7 11.37 -3.25 19.13
CA TYR A 7 10.09 -3.18 18.45
C TYR A 7 9.15 -4.12 19.19
N PRO A 8 7.90 -3.70 19.46
CA PRO A 8 6.96 -4.59 20.11
C PRO A 8 6.70 -5.78 19.17
N SER A 9 7.07 -6.98 19.61
CA SER A 9 6.50 -8.21 19.10
C SER A 9 5.04 -8.24 19.55
N THR A 10 4.19 -7.43 18.92
CA THR A 10 2.76 -7.45 19.20
C THR A 10 2.26 -8.85 18.90
N SER A 11 1.65 -9.49 19.91
CA SER A 11 0.94 -10.75 19.73
C SER A 11 -0.05 -10.63 18.56
N ALA A 12 -0.31 -11.71 17.83
CA ALA A 12 -1.25 -11.71 16.70
C ALA A 12 -2.63 -11.17 17.08
N ALA A 13 -3.02 -11.29 18.36
CA ALA A 13 -4.19 -10.64 18.93
C ALA A 13 -4.09 -9.10 18.82
N SER A 14 -3.04 -8.46 19.35
CA SER A 14 -2.88 -7.00 19.31
C SER A 14 -2.83 -6.39 17.89
N PHE A 15 -2.67 -7.19 16.84
CA PHE A 15 -2.59 -6.73 15.45
C PHE A 15 -3.91 -6.11 14.96
N TRP A 16 -5.04 -6.76 15.21
CA TRP A 16 -6.37 -6.37 14.70
C TRP A 16 -7.23 -5.62 15.71
N HIS A 17 -7.00 -5.83 17.01
CA HIS A 17 -7.90 -5.35 18.05
C HIS A 17 -7.98 -3.83 18.10
N MET A 18 -6.85 -3.11 18.00
CA MET A 18 -6.85 -1.64 18.11
C MET A 18 -7.59 -0.94 16.95
N PRO A 19 -7.33 -1.28 15.67
CA PRO A 19 -8.11 -0.71 14.57
C PRO A 19 -9.61 -1.04 14.65
N VAL A 20 -9.97 -2.28 14.99
CA VAL A 20 -11.38 -2.69 15.09
C VAL A 20 -12.08 -2.02 16.27
N LEU A 21 -11.40 -1.92 17.42
CA LEU A 21 -11.91 -1.21 18.59
C LEU A 21 -12.14 0.27 18.26
N TYR A 22 -11.20 0.90 17.55
CA TYR A 22 -11.36 2.27 17.08
C TYR A 22 -12.63 2.43 16.23
N PHE A 23 -12.83 1.54 15.24
CA PHE A 23 -14.04 1.55 14.41
C PHE A 23 -15.31 1.47 15.26
N VAL A 24 -15.38 0.48 16.17
CA VAL A 24 -16.55 0.24 17.02
C VAL A 24 -16.82 1.44 17.93
N VAL A 25 -15.79 2.01 18.56
CA VAL A 25 -15.93 3.19 19.43
C VAL A 25 -16.44 4.39 18.64
N CYS A 26 -15.92 4.63 17.43
CA CYS A 26 -16.41 5.71 16.57
C CYS A 26 -17.86 5.49 16.13
N CYS A 27 -18.24 4.26 15.76
CA CYS A 27 -19.63 3.95 15.42
C CYS A 27 -20.58 4.15 16.59
N ILE A 28 -20.19 3.73 17.80
CA ILE A 28 -20.97 3.95 19.02
C ILE A 28 -21.12 5.45 19.30
N ALA A 29 -20.02 6.21 19.24
CA ALA A 29 -20.05 7.65 19.45
C ALA A 29 -20.97 8.36 18.44
N ASN A 30 -20.84 8.03 17.15
CA ASN A 30 -21.66 8.60 16.08
C ASN A 30 -23.13 8.16 16.14
N TYR A 31 -23.42 6.98 16.69
CA TYR A 31 -24.79 6.56 16.96
C TYR A 31 -25.43 7.40 18.06
N PHE A 32 -24.72 7.62 19.17
CA PHE A 32 -25.23 8.42 20.30
C PHE A 32 -25.37 9.92 20.00
N THR A 33 -24.57 10.46 19.08
CA THR A 33 -24.72 11.85 18.62
C THR A 33 -25.80 12.02 17.55
N GLY A 34 -26.42 10.94 17.08
CA GLY A 34 -27.43 10.98 16.00
C GLY A 34 -26.85 11.03 14.59
N ALA A 35 -25.51 11.04 14.43
CA ALA A 35 -24.87 11.09 13.12
C ALA A 35 -25.15 9.84 12.26
N LEU A 36 -25.41 8.69 12.87
CA LEU A 36 -25.76 7.43 12.18
C LEU A 36 -27.27 7.16 12.13
N ASP A 37 -28.12 8.12 12.48
CA ASP A 37 -29.56 7.95 12.35
C ASP A 37 -30.02 8.27 10.93
N TYR A 38 -30.42 7.23 10.20
CA TYR A 38 -30.93 7.36 8.84
C TYR A 38 -32.24 8.18 8.78
N GLN A 39 -33.03 8.22 9.85
CA GLN A 39 -34.29 8.97 9.90
C GLN A 39 -34.07 10.47 10.07
N LEU A 40 -32.87 10.89 10.49
CA LEU A 40 -32.50 12.31 10.65
C LEU A 40 -31.90 12.90 9.37
N ILE A 41 -31.75 12.12 8.30
CA ILE A 41 -31.27 12.60 6.99
C ILE A 41 -32.39 13.37 6.29
N ASN A 42 -32.49 14.65 6.62
CA ASN A 42 -33.53 15.54 6.10
C ASN A 42 -32.97 16.61 5.15
N ASP A 43 -31.67 16.85 5.18
CA ASP A 43 -30.98 17.84 4.35
C ASP A 43 -29.60 17.34 3.88
N PHE A 44 -28.98 18.15 3.02
CA PHE A 44 -27.66 17.88 2.46
C PHE A 44 -26.57 17.77 3.54
N ARG A 45 -26.68 18.56 4.61
CA ARG A 45 -25.73 18.58 5.72
C ARG A 45 -25.81 17.29 6.53
N ALA A 46 -27.00 16.81 6.86
CA ALA A 46 -27.21 15.54 7.54
C ALA A 46 -26.72 14.34 6.71
N GLN A 47 -26.92 14.35 5.38
CA GLN A 47 -26.39 13.30 4.49
C GLN A 47 -24.85 13.27 4.50
N ARG A 48 -24.20 14.45 4.47
CA ARG A 48 -22.74 14.57 4.61
C ARG A 48 -22.26 13.99 5.94
N ASP A 49 -22.89 14.42 7.03
CA ASP A 49 -22.47 14.06 8.38
C ASP A 49 -22.65 12.54 8.62
N PHE A 50 -23.71 11.94 8.06
CA PHE A 50 -23.91 10.49 8.04
C PHE A 50 -22.81 9.76 7.24
N ASN A 51 -22.54 10.20 6.02
CA ASN A 51 -21.50 9.60 5.19
C ASN A 51 -20.11 9.71 5.85
N ALA A 52 -19.83 10.84 6.50
CA ALA A 52 -18.61 11.10 7.24
C ALA A 52 -18.48 10.22 8.49
N ALA A 53 -19.57 10.06 9.24
CA ALA A 53 -19.66 9.21 10.43
C ALA A 53 -19.34 7.73 10.16
N LEU A 54 -19.62 7.26 8.94
CA LEU A 54 -19.34 5.89 8.51
C LEU A 54 -18.02 5.78 7.75
N GLY A 55 -17.78 6.68 6.80
CA GLY A 55 -16.63 6.67 5.91
C GLY A 55 -15.30 6.92 6.62
N MET A 56 -15.25 7.91 7.52
CA MET A 56 -13.99 8.25 8.20
C MET A 56 -13.50 7.10 9.10
N PRO A 57 -14.31 6.52 10.00
CA PRO A 57 -13.86 5.38 10.81
C PRO A 57 -13.49 4.16 9.99
N LEU A 58 -14.27 3.85 8.93
CA LEU A 58 -14.03 2.71 8.05
C LEU A 58 -12.66 2.82 7.35
N LEU A 59 -12.40 3.95 6.70
CA LEU A 59 -11.13 4.18 6.00
C LEU A 59 -9.95 4.31 6.96
N THR A 60 -10.13 4.95 8.10
CA THR A 60 -9.07 5.03 9.13
C THR A 60 -8.63 3.63 9.57
N THR A 61 -9.61 2.76 9.84
CA THR A 61 -9.37 1.37 10.25
C THR A 61 -8.67 0.59 9.13
N PHE A 62 -9.14 0.74 7.90
CA PHE A 62 -8.52 0.15 6.73
C PHE A 62 -7.06 0.58 6.54
N PHE A 63 -6.78 1.89 6.59
CA PHE A 63 -5.43 2.43 6.48
C PHE A 63 -4.52 1.93 7.59
N TRP A 64 -5.01 1.89 8.82
CA TRP A 64 -4.23 1.41 9.96
C TRP A 64 -3.84 -0.06 9.79
N ILE A 65 -4.79 -0.92 9.42
CA ILE A 65 -4.53 -2.33 9.14
C ILE A 65 -3.53 -2.47 8.00
N SER A 66 -3.77 -1.78 6.89
CA SER A 66 -2.93 -1.84 5.68
C SER A 66 -1.48 -1.46 5.99
N LEU A 67 -1.28 -0.40 6.77
CA LEU A 67 0.04 0.03 7.24
C LEU A 67 0.77 -1.06 8.05
N ARG A 68 0.05 -1.77 8.93
CA ARG A 68 0.64 -2.85 9.73
C ARG A 68 1.03 -4.05 8.86
N ILE A 69 0.16 -4.45 7.94
CA ILE A 69 0.42 -5.56 7.01
C ILE A 69 1.64 -5.23 6.14
N GLN A 70 1.66 -4.04 5.55
CA GLN A 70 2.75 -3.56 4.72
C GLN A 70 4.11 -3.55 5.46
N GLN A 71 4.13 -3.10 6.72
CA GLN A 71 5.35 -3.11 7.53
C GLN A 71 5.87 -4.53 7.78
N GLN A 72 4.97 -5.49 8.05
CA GLN A 72 5.33 -6.90 8.23
C GLN A 72 5.85 -7.52 6.93
N GLN A 73 5.15 -7.31 5.81
CA GLN A 73 5.56 -7.82 4.51
C GLN A 73 6.92 -7.25 4.08
N MET A 74 7.15 -5.95 4.29
CA MET A 74 8.44 -5.32 4.02
C MET A 74 9.55 -5.91 4.89
N ALA A 75 9.33 -6.09 6.19
CA ALA A 75 10.32 -6.70 7.08
C ALA A 75 10.63 -8.14 6.65
N GLY A 76 9.61 -8.94 6.31
CA GLY A 76 9.77 -10.31 5.81
C GLY A 76 10.55 -10.36 4.50
N ALA A 77 10.26 -9.45 3.56
CA ALA A 77 10.96 -9.36 2.28
C ALA A 77 12.45 -9.02 2.47
N ILE A 78 12.76 -8.03 3.31
CA ILE A 78 14.15 -7.63 3.62
C ILE A 78 14.89 -8.78 4.32
N MET A 79 14.27 -9.40 5.33
CA MET A 79 14.87 -10.51 6.07
C MET A 79 15.23 -11.66 5.13
N SER A 80 14.27 -12.08 4.29
CA SER A 80 14.47 -13.19 3.37
C SER A 80 15.52 -12.88 2.32
N TYR A 81 15.59 -11.63 1.84
CA TYR A 81 16.65 -11.20 0.93
C TYR A 81 18.04 -11.27 1.57
N LEU A 82 18.18 -10.78 2.80
CA LEU A 82 19.46 -10.74 3.49
C LEU A 82 19.92 -12.14 3.91
N LEU A 83 18.99 -13.05 4.19
CA LEU A 83 19.28 -14.46 4.42
C LEU A 83 19.92 -15.09 3.17
N ASP A 84 19.33 -14.89 1.99
CA ASP A 84 19.85 -15.42 0.72
C ASP A 84 21.22 -14.85 0.34
N LYS A 85 21.58 -13.68 0.86
CA LYS A 85 22.88 -13.03 0.66
C LYS A 85 23.88 -13.27 1.79
N ASN A 86 23.55 -14.09 2.79
CA ASN A 86 24.36 -14.28 4.00
C ASN A 86 24.74 -12.94 4.69
N ALA A 87 23.85 -11.95 4.62
CA ALA A 87 24.05 -10.59 5.10
C ALA A 87 23.03 -10.20 6.19
N LEU A 88 22.54 -11.19 6.95
CA LEU A 88 21.48 -11.01 7.96
C LEU A 88 21.85 -9.98 9.04
N SER A 89 23.15 -9.81 9.32
CA SER A 89 23.67 -8.80 10.24
C SER A 89 23.26 -7.37 9.86
N LEU A 90 22.98 -7.09 8.57
CA LEU A 90 22.53 -5.79 8.09
C LEU A 90 21.03 -5.53 8.34
N PHE A 91 20.26 -6.54 8.76
CA PHE A 91 18.81 -6.39 8.94
C PHE A 91 18.46 -5.31 9.96
N ALA A 92 19.20 -5.24 11.08
CA ALA A 92 19.02 -4.22 12.10
C ALA A 92 19.25 -2.81 11.55
N GLN A 93 20.23 -2.63 10.65
CA GLN A 93 20.52 -1.35 10.02
C GLN A 93 19.40 -0.90 9.09
N HIS A 94 18.89 -1.81 8.25
CA HIS A 94 17.74 -1.51 7.37
C HIS A 94 16.50 -1.15 8.20
N ARG A 95 16.21 -1.90 9.25
CA ARG A 95 15.12 -1.61 10.20
C ARG A 95 15.26 -0.24 10.85
N ALA A 96 16.45 0.12 11.35
CA ALA A 96 16.67 1.41 11.99
C ALA A 96 16.41 2.57 11.02
N ARG A 97 16.87 2.45 9.76
CA ARG A 97 16.63 3.46 8.72
C ARG A 97 15.12 3.62 8.42
N LEU A 98 14.39 2.51 8.31
CA LEU A 98 12.95 2.54 8.09
C LEU A 98 12.19 3.17 9.26
N ALA A 99 12.60 2.87 10.50
CA ALA A 99 11.98 3.44 11.71
C ALA A 99 12.19 4.96 11.82
N VAL A 100 13.38 5.45 11.49
CA VAL A 100 13.66 6.90 11.43
C VAL A 100 12.76 7.59 10.41
N LYS A 101 12.59 6.99 9.23
CA LYS A 101 11.71 7.56 8.20
C LYS A 101 10.24 7.50 8.61
N LEU A 102 9.79 6.40 9.23
CA LEU A 102 8.44 6.27 9.77
C LEU A 102 8.13 7.36 10.78
N ARG A 103 9.05 7.65 11.72
CA ARG A 103 8.87 8.74 12.69
C ARG A 103 8.71 10.09 12.00
N HIS A 104 9.49 10.35 10.96
CA HIS A 104 9.34 11.58 10.18
C HIS A 104 7.97 11.64 9.50
N HIS A 105 7.52 10.54 8.88
CA HIS A 105 6.19 10.48 8.27
C HIS A 105 5.07 10.67 9.30
N ILE A 106 5.17 10.07 10.49
CA ILE A 106 4.19 10.29 11.58
C ILE A 106 4.08 11.78 11.92
N LEU A 107 5.22 12.47 12.08
CA LEU A 107 5.22 13.91 12.39
C LEU A 107 4.61 14.73 11.26
N THR A 108 5.02 14.48 10.01
CA THR A 108 4.48 15.21 8.85
C THR A 108 3.00 14.93 8.61
N SER A 109 2.55 13.69 8.84
CA SER A 109 1.14 13.32 8.71
C SER A 109 0.30 13.94 9.82
N ALA A 110 0.83 14.05 11.04
CA ALA A 110 0.15 14.74 12.14
C ALA A 110 -0.02 16.24 11.85
N THR A 111 1.03 16.90 11.34
CA THR A 111 0.93 18.31 10.96
C THR A 111 -0.07 18.53 9.83
N LEU A 112 -0.04 17.68 8.79
CA LEU A 112 -1.00 17.77 7.67
C LEU A 112 -2.42 17.46 8.10
N ALA A 113 -2.62 16.52 9.04
CA ALA A 113 -3.94 16.21 9.56
C ALA A 113 -4.59 17.41 10.24
N ILE A 114 -3.85 18.08 11.14
CA ILE A 114 -4.34 19.28 11.82
C ILE A 114 -4.61 20.40 10.81
N SER A 115 -3.70 20.62 9.85
CA SER A 115 -3.87 21.61 8.79
C SER A 115 -5.11 21.33 7.93
N MET A 116 -5.32 20.09 7.51
CA MET A 116 -6.48 19.71 6.69
C MET A 116 -7.79 19.86 7.46
N THR A 117 -7.84 19.39 8.71
CA THR A 117 -9.03 19.59 9.56
C THR A 117 -9.34 21.08 9.73
N ALA A 118 -8.33 21.93 9.98
CA ALA A 118 -8.53 23.36 10.10
C ALA A 118 -9.06 23.99 8.79
N VAL A 119 -8.51 23.61 7.64
CA VAL A 119 -8.98 24.08 6.32
C VAL A 119 -10.43 23.68 6.09
N TYR A 120 -10.82 22.43 6.39
CA TYR A 120 -12.21 21.97 6.25
C TYR A 120 -13.17 22.74 7.15
N ILE A 121 -12.79 22.96 8.42
CA ILE A 121 -13.62 23.71 9.36
C ILE A 121 -13.86 25.15 8.86
N MET A 122 -12.81 25.79 8.33
CA MET A 122 -12.89 27.15 7.79
C MET A 122 -13.65 27.22 6.46
N SER A 123 -13.47 26.24 5.56
CA SER A 123 -14.06 26.28 4.21
C SER A 123 -15.54 25.91 4.16
N GLU A 124 -16.00 25.04 5.06
CA GLU A 124 -17.40 24.56 5.10
C GLU A 124 -18.24 25.30 6.16
N GLU A 125 -17.75 26.45 6.67
CA GLU A 125 -18.40 27.24 7.73
C GLU A 125 -18.82 26.40 8.95
N LEU A 126 -18.04 25.35 9.24
CA LEU A 126 -18.29 24.39 10.30
C LEU A 126 -17.88 24.91 11.69
N VAL A 127 -17.56 26.20 11.80
CA VAL A 127 -17.12 26.80 13.06
C VAL A 127 -18.25 26.64 14.08
N ALA A 128 -18.01 25.78 15.08
CA ALA A 128 -18.98 25.26 16.03
C ALA A 128 -19.46 26.31 17.06
N PHE A 129 -19.89 27.49 16.61
CA PHE A 129 -20.48 28.48 17.50
C PHE A 129 -21.82 27.98 18.10
N ASP A 130 -22.49 27.02 17.46
CA ASP A 130 -23.78 26.45 17.90
C ASP A 130 -23.65 25.20 18.80
N MET A 131 -22.43 24.76 19.16
CA MET A 131 -22.18 23.58 20.02
C MET A 131 -22.97 22.31 19.66
N ASN A 132 -23.17 22.00 18.37
CA ASN A 132 -23.76 20.72 17.99
C ASN A 132 -22.76 19.57 18.25
N MET A 133 -23.07 18.72 19.24
CA MET A 133 -22.24 17.57 19.62
C MET A 133 -21.92 16.63 18.45
N GLN A 134 -22.82 16.51 17.47
CA GLN A 134 -22.61 15.72 16.25
C GLN A 134 -21.40 16.22 15.45
N VAL A 135 -21.35 17.52 15.18
CA VAL A 135 -20.29 18.15 14.38
C VAL A 135 -18.96 18.06 15.12
N LEU A 136 -18.96 18.29 16.44
CA LEU A 136 -17.76 18.22 17.26
C LEU A 136 -17.14 16.81 17.28
N VAL A 137 -17.95 15.77 17.40
CA VAL A 137 -17.47 14.38 17.35
C VAL A 137 -16.93 14.04 15.95
N LEU A 138 -17.57 14.50 14.90
CA LEU A 138 -17.09 14.32 13.52
C LEU A 138 -15.74 15.01 13.28
N ASP A 139 -15.56 16.24 13.76
CA ASP A 139 -14.30 16.96 13.64
C ASP A 139 -13.16 16.25 14.41
N LEU A 140 -13.47 15.69 15.58
CA LEU A 140 -12.53 14.90 16.35
C LEU A 140 -12.13 13.61 15.63
N ILE A 141 -13.05 12.97 14.91
CA ILE A 141 -12.80 11.78 14.08
C ILE A 141 -12.06 12.14 12.77
N ALA A 142 -12.21 13.36 12.27
CA ALA A 142 -11.53 13.82 11.07
C ALA A 142 -10.00 13.90 11.25
N VAL A 143 -9.51 14.31 12.42
CA VAL A 143 -8.07 14.38 12.71
C VAL A 143 -7.36 13.02 12.55
N PRO A 144 -7.77 11.93 13.23
CA PRO A 144 -7.16 10.62 13.02
C PRO A 144 -7.36 10.09 11.60
N PHE A 145 -8.49 10.38 10.95
CA PHE A 145 -8.70 10.03 9.53
C PHE A 145 -7.63 10.65 8.63
N TRP A 146 -7.44 11.96 8.68
CA TRP A 146 -6.43 12.64 7.86
C TRP A 146 -5.01 12.20 8.22
N PHE A 147 -4.74 11.95 9.51
CA PHE A 147 -3.46 11.42 9.97
C PHE A 147 -3.14 10.08 9.29
N PHE A 148 -4.07 9.12 9.37
CA PHE A 148 -3.87 7.79 8.79
C PHE A 148 -3.86 7.82 7.26
N PHE A 149 -4.65 8.69 6.64
CA PHE A 149 -4.64 8.90 5.19
C PHE A 149 -3.25 9.34 4.69
N TRP A 150 -2.69 10.40 5.25
CA TRP A 150 -1.37 10.88 4.85
C TRP A 150 -0.27 9.90 5.20
N LEU A 151 -0.36 9.27 6.37
CA LEU A 151 0.63 8.28 6.80
C LEU A 151 0.65 7.07 5.86
N PHE A 152 -0.53 6.58 5.49
CA PHE A 152 -0.69 5.53 4.48
C PHE A 152 -0.02 5.93 3.17
N LEU A 153 -0.36 7.10 2.63
CA LEU A 153 0.21 7.60 1.38
C LEU A 153 1.74 7.65 1.43
N PHE A 154 2.33 8.27 2.46
CA PHE A 154 3.79 8.37 2.57
C PHE A 154 4.48 7.04 2.75
N GLN A 155 3.89 6.11 3.52
CA GLN A 155 4.48 4.78 3.71
C GLN A 155 4.44 3.96 2.43
N MET A 156 3.32 3.95 1.71
CA MET A 156 3.13 3.22 0.46
C MET A 156 4.11 3.67 -0.62
N ILE A 157 4.30 4.98 -0.74
CA ILE A 157 5.29 5.60 -1.62
C ILE A 157 6.71 5.18 -1.22
N TYR A 158 7.06 5.40 0.05
CA TYR A 158 8.42 5.24 0.51
C TYR A 158 8.85 3.78 0.55
N SER A 159 8.01 2.85 1.03
CA SER A 159 8.34 1.43 1.06
C SER A 159 8.63 0.91 -0.34
N THR A 160 7.80 1.29 -1.30
CA THR A 160 7.93 0.88 -2.69
C THR A 160 9.23 1.42 -3.26
N HIS A 161 9.50 2.73 -3.11
CA HIS A 161 10.76 3.32 -3.57
C HIS A 161 11.99 2.72 -2.88
N TYR A 162 11.93 2.51 -1.57
CA TYR A 162 13.02 1.94 -0.78
C TYR A 162 13.38 0.54 -1.26
N MET A 163 12.36 -0.30 -1.46
CA MET A 163 12.54 -1.66 -1.94
C MET A 163 13.12 -1.70 -3.36
N MET A 164 12.60 -0.84 -4.25
CA MET A 164 13.13 -0.68 -5.61
C MET A 164 14.59 -0.19 -5.62
N LYS A 165 14.97 0.70 -4.70
CA LYS A 165 16.32 1.28 -4.66
C LYS A 165 17.37 0.34 -4.09
N HIS A 166 17.02 -0.41 -3.05
CA HIS A 166 17.98 -1.20 -2.28
C HIS A 166 18.04 -2.68 -2.67
N PHE A 167 17.01 -3.22 -3.32
CA PHE A 167 16.91 -4.66 -3.58
C PHE A 167 16.78 -5.02 -5.06
N ILE A 168 16.58 -4.02 -5.94
CA ILE A 168 16.53 -4.23 -7.38
C ILE A 168 17.78 -3.65 -8.03
N HIS A 169 18.69 -4.55 -8.41
CA HIS A 169 19.91 -4.21 -9.13
C HIS A 169 19.77 -4.49 -10.63
N ILE A 170 20.44 -3.68 -11.46
CA ILE A 170 20.41 -3.80 -12.93
C ILE A 170 21.20 -5.05 -13.43
N ASN A 171 22.12 -5.53 -12.61
CA ASN A 171 22.98 -6.69 -12.88
C ASN A 171 22.56 -7.90 -12.04
N ILE A 172 21.40 -8.48 -12.38
CA ILE A 172 20.96 -9.76 -11.84
C ILE A 172 21.75 -10.86 -12.56
N ALA A 173 22.50 -11.65 -11.79
CA ALA A 173 23.35 -12.72 -12.30
C ALA A 173 23.00 -14.10 -11.72
N THR A 174 22.14 -14.16 -10.70
CA THR A 174 21.83 -15.41 -9.98
C THR A 174 20.32 -15.65 -9.83
N SER A 175 19.93 -16.92 -9.68
CA SER A 175 18.53 -17.33 -9.41
C SER A 175 17.99 -16.73 -8.11
N SER A 176 18.82 -16.65 -7.06
CA SER A 176 18.44 -16.05 -5.77
C SER A 176 18.08 -14.57 -5.90
N GLU A 177 18.81 -13.81 -6.71
CA GLU A 177 18.48 -12.41 -7.03
C GLU A 177 17.18 -12.27 -7.84
N LEU A 178 16.88 -13.24 -8.71
CA LEU A 178 15.62 -13.28 -9.43
C LEU A 178 14.43 -13.58 -8.50
N LYS A 179 14.58 -14.50 -7.55
CA LYS A 179 13.58 -14.79 -6.50
C LYS A 179 13.37 -13.61 -5.56
N ALA A 180 14.45 -12.91 -5.21
CA ALA A 180 14.39 -11.64 -4.48
C ALA A 180 13.56 -10.59 -5.23
N LEU A 181 13.83 -10.39 -6.53
CA LEU A 181 13.08 -9.46 -7.37
C LEU A 181 11.58 -9.78 -7.41
N LYS A 182 11.22 -11.07 -7.53
CA LYS A 182 9.81 -11.53 -7.49
C LYS A 182 9.13 -11.13 -6.17
N ARG A 183 9.78 -11.35 -5.03
CA ARG A 183 9.25 -10.98 -3.70
C ARG A 183 9.03 -9.47 -3.57
N VAL A 184 9.97 -8.65 -4.05
CA VAL A 184 9.82 -7.18 -4.06
C VAL A 184 8.63 -6.73 -4.92
N SER A 185 8.41 -7.41 -6.04
CA SER A 185 7.29 -7.09 -6.93
C SER A 185 5.95 -7.50 -6.35
N LEU A 186 5.87 -8.64 -5.64
CA LEU A 186 4.64 -9.05 -4.95
C LEU A 186 4.27 -8.04 -3.86
N LEU A 187 5.23 -7.56 -3.08
CA LEU A 187 5.01 -6.50 -2.10
C LEU A 187 4.47 -5.21 -2.75
N SER A 188 5.01 -4.84 -3.92
CA SER A 188 4.53 -3.67 -4.67
C SER A 188 3.09 -3.87 -5.18
N MET A 189 2.73 -5.09 -5.55
CA MET A 189 1.37 -5.47 -5.95
C MET A 189 0.40 -5.53 -4.76
N GLU A 190 0.82 -5.96 -3.58
CA GLU A 190 -0.02 -5.90 -2.38
C GLU A 190 -0.31 -4.44 -2.00
N ASN A 191 0.71 -3.58 -2.07
CA ASN A 191 0.53 -2.14 -1.91
C ASN A 191 -0.47 -1.57 -2.94
N ALA A 192 -0.37 -2.03 -4.18
CA ALA A 192 -1.29 -1.67 -5.24
C ALA A 192 -2.75 -2.01 -4.89
N LEU A 193 -2.99 -3.22 -4.38
CA LEU A 193 -4.30 -3.72 -4.01
C LEU A 193 -4.89 -2.95 -2.83
N PHE A 194 -4.10 -2.67 -1.78
CA PHE A 194 -4.59 -1.83 -0.67
C PHE A 194 -5.04 -0.46 -1.16
N SER A 195 -4.29 0.11 -2.08
CA SER A 195 -4.58 1.43 -2.63
C SER A 195 -5.85 1.47 -3.49
N ILE A 196 -6.04 0.46 -4.33
CA ILE A 196 -7.26 0.30 -5.13
C ILE A 196 -8.46 0.06 -4.21
N THR A 197 -8.29 -0.73 -3.15
CA THR A 197 -9.36 -0.97 -2.16
C THR A 197 -9.76 0.33 -1.46
N ALA A 198 -8.80 1.17 -1.08
CA ALA A 198 -9.09 2.50 -0.54
C ALA A 198 -9.90 3.35 -1.54
N LEU A 199 -9.50 3.37 -2.82
CA LEU A 199 -10.23 4.09 -3.86
C LEU A 199 -11.68 3.61 -4.01
N ILE A 200 -11.93 2.30 -3.90
CA ILE A 200 -13.29 1.75 -3.99
C ILE A 200 -14.17 2.19 -2.81
N ILE A 201 -13.58 2.38 -1.62
CA ILE A 201 -14.32 2.78 -0.41
C ILE A 201 -14.57 4.30 -0.38
N ILE A 202 -13.64 5.09 -0.91
CA ILE A 202 -13.68 6.56 -0.91
C ILE A 202 -15.03 7.17 -1.37
N PRO A 203 -15.71 6.66 -2.42
CA PRO A 203 -17.04 7.12 -2.85
C PRO A 203 -18.14 7.15 -1.77
N VAL A 204 -17.99 6.42 -0.66
CA VAL A 204 -18.94 6.44 0.47
C VAL A 204 -19.18 7.86 1.00
N PHE A 205 -18.19 8.75 0.92
CA PHE A 205 -18.34 10.13 1.39
C PHE A 205 -19.36 10.96 0.60
N TRP A 206 -19.58 10.64 -0.67
CA TRP A 206 -20.44 11.41 -1.59
C TRP A 206 -21.69 10.64 -2.01
N PHE A 207 -22.07 9.61 -1.27
CA PHE A 207 -23.32 8.94 -1.54
C PHE A 207 -24.49 9.92 -1.40
N LYS A 208 -25.24 10.11 -2.50
CA LYS A 208 -26.35 11.08 -2.62
C LYS A 208 -25.96 12.54 -2.29
N LYS A 209 -24.70 12.91 -2.52
CA LYS A 209 -24.17 14.25 -2.24
C LYS A 209 -23.27 14.71 -3.38
N ASP A 210 -23.31 16.00 -3.68
CA ASP A 210 -22.35 16.63 -4.57
C ASP A 210 -20.93 16.59 -3.98
N ILE A 211 -19.95 16.50 -4.88
CA ILE A 211 -18.55 16.30 -4.52
C ILE A 211 -17.87 17.66 -4.36
N PRO A 212 -17.36 18.02 -3.18
CA PRO A 212 -16.56 19.22 -2.99
C PRO A 212 -15.30 19.23 -3.87
N ALA A 213 -14.90 20.40 -4.35
CA ALA A 213 -13.70 20.54 -5.18
C ALA A 213 -12.41 20.08 -4.46
N ILE A 214 -12.33 20.27 -3.13
CA ILE A 214 -11.20 19.84 -2.31
C ILE A 214 -11.07 18.31 -2.35
N ASP A 215 -12.19 17.60 -2.22
CA ASP A 215 -12.25 16.14 -2.29
C ASP A 215 -11.80 15.62 -3.67
N LEU A 216 -12.25 16.26 -4.75
CA LEU A 216 -11.80 15.95 -6.11
C LEU A 216 -10.28 16.12 -6.27
N ALA A 217 -9.71 17.20 -5.74
CA ALA A 217 -8.26 17.45 -5.78
C ALA A 217 -7.47 16.37 -5.00
N ILE A 218 -7.98 15.93 -3.84
CA ILE A 218 -7.34 14.91 -3.02
C ILE A 218 -7.43 13.53 -3.69
N VAL A 219 -8.59 13.15 -4.23
CA VAL A 219 -8.77 11.87 -4.92
C VAL A 219 -7.93 11.81 -6.19
N THR A 220 -7.82 12.90 -6.95
CA THR A 220 -6.96 12.96 -8.13
C THR A 220 -5.47 12.91 -7.77
N LEU A 221 -5.04 13.59 -6.71
CA LEU A 221 -3.67 13.49 -6.18
C LEU A 221 -3.37 12.05 -5.71
N PHE A 222 -4.33 11.41 -5.06
CA PHE A 222 -4.21 10.02 -4.62
C PHE A 222 -4.12 9.08 -5.84
N SER A 223 -5.07 9.12 -6.78
CA SER A 223 -5.07 8.28 -7.99
C SER A 223 -3.82 8.48 -8.88
N SER A 224 -3.33 9.71 -9.01
CA SER A 224 -2.10 9.99 -9.77
C SER A 224 -0.86 9.43 -9.07
N SER A 225 -0.75 9.63 -7.75
CA SER A 225 0.30 9.01 -6.94
C SER A 225 0.25 7.48 -7.09
N LEU A 226 -0.93 6.88 -6.96
CA LEU A 226 -1.11 5.45 -7.16
C LEU A 226 -0.66 5.01 -8.55
N THR A 227 -1.04 5.68 -9.62
CA THR A 227 -0.61 5.32 -10.98
C THR A 227 0.91 5.28 -11.10
N VAL A 228 1.61 6.30 -10.58
CA VAL A 228 3.08 6.37 -10.60
C VAL A 228 3.69 5.23 -9.77
N TYR A 229 3.20 5.00 -8.55
CA TYR A 229 3.80 4.03 -7.63
C TYR A 229 3.38 2.58 -7.88
N LEU A 230 2.32 2.35 -8.64
CA LEU A 230 1.75 1.03 -8.90
C LEU A 230 2.24 0.45 -10.22
N VAL A 231 2.28 1.29 -11.26
CA VAL A 231 2.69 0.87 -12.61
C VAL A 231 4.20 0.87 -12.76
N MET A 232 4.91 1.85 -12.18
CA MET A 232 6.36 1.99 -12.38
C MET A 232 7.17 0.79 -11.85
N PRO A 233 6.93 0.26 -10.63
CA PRO A 233 7.61 -0.94 -10.14
C PRO A 233 7.30 -2.16 -10.99
N ALA A 234 6.02 -2.37 -11.33
CA ALA A 234 5.56 -3.51 -12.11
C ALA A 234 6.20 -3.53 -13.51
N VAL A 235 6.24 -2.38 -14.19
CA VAL A 235 6.89 -2.25 -15.51
C VAL A 235 8.39 -2.47 -15.42
N LYS A 236 9.06 -1.94 -14.39
CA LYS A 236 10.51 -2.09 -14.23
C LYS A 236 10.88 -3.54 -13.91
N VAL A 237 10.13 -4.22 -13.06
CA VAL A 237 10.31 -5.65 -12.76
C VAL A 237 10.04 -6.50 -14.00
N TYR A 238 8.93 -6.26 -14.70
CA TYR A 238 8.58 -6.99 -15.93
C TYR A 238 9.69 -6.92 -16.98
N ARG A 239 10.19 -5.71 -17.27
CA ARG A 239 11.30 -5.52 -18.22
C ARG A 239 12.56 -6.25 -17.77
N LEU A 240 12.86 -6.23 -16.48
CA LEU A 240 14.08 -6.82 -15.94
C LEU A 240 14.03 -8.36 -15.94
N ILE A 241 12.88 -8.96 -15.58
CA ILE A 241 12.70 -10.41 -15.65
C ILE A 241 12.69 -10.87 -17.11
N GLY A 242 11.94 -10.18 -17.99
CA GLY A 242 11.91 -10.51 -19.42
C GLY A 242 13.28 -10.46 -20.09
N ALA A 243 14.11 -9.47 -19.76
CA ALA A 243 15.45 -9.32 -20.33
C ALA A 243 16.50 -10.28 -19.75
N ARG A 244 16.30 -10.84 -18.55
CA ARG A 244 17.33 -11.61 -17.82
C ARG A 244 16.98 -13.08 -17.60
N LYS A 245 15.71 -13.48 -17.64
CA LYS A 245 15.27 -14.87 -17.46
C LYS A 245 15.99 -15.81 -18.43
N GLN A 246 16.02 -15.46 -19.72
CA GLN A 246 16.70 -16.25 -20.75
C GLN A 246 18.19 -16.43 -20.43
N LYS A 247 18.87 -15.34 -20.04
CA LYS A 247 20.31 -15.35 -19.76
C LYS A 247 20.69 -16.22 -18.56
N ILE A 248 19.87 -16.20 -17.50
CA ILE A 248 20.08 -17.02 -16.29
C ILE A 248 19.81 -18.49 -16.61
N MET A 249 18.74 -18.77 -17.37
CA MET A 249 18.43 -20.11 -17.85
C MET A 249 19.57 -20.67 -18.71
N ASP A 250 20.11 -19.89 -19.65
CA ASP A 250 21.26 -20.30 -20.47
C ASP A 250 22.54 -20.52 -19.64
N GLN A 251 22.72 -19.81 -18.52
CA GLN A 251 23.87 -20.01 -17.62
C GLN A 251 23.72 -21.30 -16.80
N LEU A 252 22.53 -21.56 -16.26
CA LEU A 252 22.22 -22.78 -15.52
C LEU A 252 22.29 -24.02 -16.42
N THR A 253 21.72 -23.96 -17.62
CA THR A 253 21.77 -25.06 -18.60
C THR A 253 23.21 -25.36 -19.00
N ARG A 254 24.05 -24.34 -19.23
CA ARG A 254 25.49 -24.53 -19.50
C ARG A 254 26.24 -25.14 -18.32
N GLY A 255 25.92 -24.73 -17.10
CA GLY A 255 26.47 -25.33 -15.87
C GLY A 255 26.11 -26.81 -15.76
N LEU A 256 24.86 -27.16 -16.05
CA LEU A 256 24.41 -28.55 -16.09
C LEU A 256 25.15 -29.35 -17.17
N THR A 257 25.27 -28.83 -18.40
CA THR A 257 26.01 -29.48 -19.49
C THR A 257 27.48 -29.71 -19.13
N SER A 258 28.13 -28.78 -18.44
CA SER A 258 29.52 -28.96 -18.00
C SER A 258 29.70 -30.11 -16.99
N ILE A 259 28.71 -30.33 -16.12
CA ILE A 259 28.72 -31.43 -15.13
C ILE A 259 28.39 -32.78 -15.78
N TYR A 260 27.74 -32.79 -16.95
CA TYR A 260 27.58 -33.99 -17.77
C TYR A 260 28.85 -34.33 -18.56
N CYS A 261 29.68 -33.35 -18.90
CA CYS A 261 30.95 -33.55 -19.59
C CYS A 261 32.11 -33.94 -18.65
N GLU A 262 32.01 -33.62 -17.35
CA GLU A 262 32.90 -34.13 -16.30
C GLU A 262 32.42 -35.52 -15.83
N ASP A 263 33.37 -36.46 -15.71
CA ASP A 263 33.18 -37.91 -15.60
C ASP A 263 32.13 -38.39 -14.57
N GLU A 264 31.49 -39.52 -14.87
CA GLU A 264 30.18 -39.96 -14.37
C GLU A 264 30.21 -40.64 -12.97
N SER A 265 31.38 -40.77 -12.35
CA SER A 265 31.56 -41.75 -11.26
C SER A 265 31.27 -41.28 -9.83
N ASP A 266 30.94 -39.99 -9.60
CA ASP A 266 30.87 -39.45 -8.23
C ASP A 266 29.46 -39.11 -7.74
N ARG A 267 29.13 -39.62 -6.55
CA ARG A 267 27.85 -39.38 -5.85
C ARG A 267 27.61 -37.89 -5.57
N ILE A 268 28.70 -37.12 -5.43
CA ILE A 268 28.73 -35.66 -5.29
C ILE A 268 28.23 -34.96 -6.56
N ASN A 269 28.55 -35.49 -7.75
CA ASN A 269 28.07 -34.95 -9.02
C ASN A 269 26.57 -35.19 -9.20
N HIS A 270 26.03 -36.32 -8.70
CA HIS A 270 24.59 -36.57 -8.71
C HIS A 270 23.79 -35.58 -7.84
N GLU A 271 24.24 -35.29 -6.62
CA GLU A 271 23.58 -34.28 -5.77
C GLU A 271 23.65 -32.88 -6.37
N ARG A 272 24.78 -32.52 -6.97
CA ARG A 272 24.97 -31.24 -7.65
C ARG A 272 24.12 -31.10 -8.92
N ARG A 273 23.96 -32.18 -9.69
CA ARG A 273 23.04 -32.25 -10.86
C ARG A 273 21.60 -32.02 -10.43
N ASN A 274 21.14 -32.74 -9.39
CA ASN A 274 19.79 -32.60 -8.88
C ASN A 274 19.51 -31.18 -8.36
N ALA A 275 20.47 -30.57 -7.66
CA ALA A 275 20.35 -29.20 -7.17
C ALA A 275 20.21 -28.18 -8.32
N ILE A 276 21.01 -28.30 -9.38
CA ILE A 276 20.95 -27.39 -10.54
C ILE A 276 19.67 -27.62 -11.34
N GLN A 277 19.23 -28.87 -11.49
CA GLN A 277 18.01 -29.21 -12.20
C GLN A 277 16.76 -28.67 -11.47
N GLN A 278 16.75 -28.77 -10.14
CA GLN A 278 15.74 -28.15 -9.30
C GLN A 278 15.77 -26.61 -9.41
N GLU A 279 16.96 -26.01 -9.47
CA GLU A 279 17.09 -24.56 -9.65
C GLU A 279 16.64 -24.08 -11.04
N ILE A 280 16.85 -24.89 -12.09
CA ILE A 280 16.31 -24.66 -13.44
C ILE A 280 14.80 -24.70 -13.43
N GLU A 281 14.20 -25.75 -12.85
CA GLU A 281 12.75 -25.93 -12.77
C GLU A 281 12.10 -24.79 -11.96
N GLU A 282 12.75 -24.33 -10.90
CA GLU A 282 12.31 -23.17 -10.12
C GLU A 282 12.39 -21.87 -10.94
N VAL A 283 13.45 -21.64 -11.72
CA VAL A 283 13.59 -20.43 -12.57
C VAL A 283 12.63 -20.46 -13.75
N GLU A 284 12.38 -21.64 -14.32
CA GLU A 284 11.42 -21.86 -15.39
C GLU A 284 10.00 -21.52 -14.91
N ASN A 285 9.64 -22.00 -13.71
CA ASN A 285 8.38 -21.72 -13.02
C ASN A 285 8.27 -20.29 -12.47
N ILE A 286 9.34 -19.48 -12.47
CA ILE A 286 9.23 -18.04 -12.22
C ILE A 286 8.56 -17.40 -13.44
N THR A 287 7.25 -17.15 -13.32
CA THR A 287 6.49 -16.37 -14.29
C THR A 287 7.15 -15.00 -14.50
N ALA A 288 7.37 -14.61 -15.75
CA ALA A 288 8.02 -13.35 -16.09
C ALA A 288 7.23 -12.11 -15.63
N THR A 289 5.93 -12.30 -15.41
CA THR A 289 5.00 -11.30 -14.94
C THR A 289 4.50 -11.66 -13.55
N PRO A 290 4.79 -10.85 -12.52
CA PRO A 290 4.01 -10.87 -11.29
C PRO A 290 2.58 -10.38 -11.53
N VAL A 291 2.35 -9.58 -12.59
CA VAL A 291 1.05 -9.04 -13.00
C VAL A 291 0.95 -9.12 -14.53
N THR A 292 -0.11 -9.73 -15.07
CA THR A 292 -0.31 -9.79 -16.53
C THR A 292 -0.62 -8.40 -17.10
N PHE A 293 -0.33 -8.17 -18.38
CA PHE A 293 -0.68 -6.91 -19.05
C PHE A 293 -2.18 -6.58 -18.89
N GLU A 294 -3.05 -7.60 -18.96
CA GLU A 294 -4.48 -7.45 -18.71
C GLU A 294 -4.80 -6.99 -17.28
N GLN A 295 -4.14 -7.55 -16.27
CA GLN A 295 -4.33 -7.13 -14.88
C GLN A 295 -3.86 -5.69 -14.67
N CYS A 296 -2.75 -5.28 -15.28
CA CYS A 296 -2.30 -3.89 -15.25
C CYS A 296 -3.32 -2.94 -15.90
N LYS A 297 -3.89 -3.33 -17.05
CA LYS A 297 -4.97 -2.57 -17.71
C LYS A 297 -6.19 -2.47 -16.83
N ARG A 298 -6.62 -3.58 -16.20
CA ARG A 298 -7.76 -3.60 -15.25
C ARG A 298 -7.51 -2.69 -14.05
N MET A 299 -6.32 -2.75 -13.44
CA MET A 299 -5.95 -1.89 -12.31
C MET A 299 -5.97 -0.41 -12.70
N LEU A 300 -5.39 -0.06 -13.86
CA LEU A 300 -5.46 1.30 -14.39
C LEU A 300 -6.90 1.75 -14.66
N SER A 301 -7.72 0.89 -15.27
CA SER A 301 -9.13 1.18 -15.50
C SER A 301 -9.86 1.48 -14.19
N VAL A 302 -9.64 0.72 -13.12
CA VAL A 302 -10.29 0.95 -11.81
C VAL A 302 -9.79 2.25 -11.15
N VAL A 303 -8.48 2.52 -11.19
CA VAL A 303 -7.89 3.74 -10.61
C VAL A 303 -8.41 5.00 -11.29
N PHE A 304 -8.59 4.95 -12.61
CA PHE A 304 -9.11 6.07 -13.40
C PHE A 304 -10.63 6.10 -13.49
N LEU A 305 -11.34 5.01 -13.21
CA LEU A 305 -12.81 4.94 -13.30
C LEU A 305 -13.48 6.02 -12.45
N ILE A 306 -13.03 6.16 -11.20
CA ILE A 306 -13.65 7.10 -10.26
C ILE A 306 -13.42 8.55 -10.72
N PRO A 307 -12.17 9.04 -10.92
CA PRO A 307 -11.96 10.39 -11.45
C PRO A 307 -12.61 10.62 -12.81
N ALA A 308 -12.55 9.66 -13.72
CA ALA A 308 -13.12 9.80 -15.07
C ALA A 308 -14.65 9.90 -15.01
N SER A 309 -15.31 9.07 -14.20
CA SER A 309 -16.77 9.12 -14.03
C SER A 309 -17.26 10.48 -13.55
N TRP A 310 -16.48 11.15 -12.70
CA TRP A 310 -16.83 12.45 -12.16
C TRP A 310 -16.54 13.58 -13.15
N MET A 311 -15.41 13.52 -13.85
CA MET A 311 -15.10 14.47 -14.92
C MET A 311 -16.13 14.41 -16.05
N THR A 312 -16.63 13.21 -16.39
CA THR A 312 -17.72 13.06 -17.38
C THR A 312 -19.02 13.66 -16.88
N LEU A 313 -19.31 13.56 -15.58
CA LEU A 313 -20.54 14.11 -15.00
C LEU A 313 -20.51 15.65 -14.99
N ILE A 314 -19.39 16.24 -14.58
CA ILE A 314 -19.16 17.70 -14.66
C ILE A 314 -19.24 18.18 -16.12
N TYR A 315 -18.67 17.44 -17.06
CA TYR A 315 -18.72 17.79 -18.48
C TYR A 315 -20.14 17.74 -19.05
N ILE A 316 -20.95 16.74 -18.65
CA ILE A 316 -22.35 16.63 -19.06
C ILE A 316 -23.18 17.76 -18.44
N GLU A 317 -22.99 18.08 -17.16
CA GLU A 317 -23.67 19.21 -16.52
C GLU A 317 -23.37 20.52 -17.25
N HIS A 318 -22.11 20.74 -17.64
CA HIS A 318 -21.71 21.93 -18.39
C HIS A 318 -22.26 21.98 -19.83
N LEU A 319 -22.65 20.85 -20.41
CA LEU A 319 -23.29 20.79 -21.72
C LEU A 319 -24.81 20.97 -21.66
N VAL A 320 -25.42 20.66 -20.52
CA VAL A 320 -26.87 20.74 -20.29
C VAL A 320 -27.28 22.10 -19.71
N THR A 321 -26.35 22.85 -19.11
CA THR A 321 -26.52 24.25 -18.69
C THR A 321 -26.08 25.23 -19.77
#